data_AF-A0AAD5QQF9-F1
#
_entry.id   AF-A0AAD5QQF9-F1
#
_cell.length_a   1.000
_cell.length_b   1.000
_cell.length_c   1.000
_cell.angle_alpha   90.00
_cell.angle_beta   90.00
_cell.angle_gamma   90.00
#
_symmetry.space_group_name_H-M   'P 1'
#
loop_
_entity.id
_entity.type
_entity.pdbx_description
1 polymer ?
#
loop_
_entity_poly.entity_id
_entity_poly.type
_entity_poly.pdbx_seq_one_letter_code
_entity_poly.pdbx_strand_id
1 'polypeptide(L)'
;MFSACNAMKDAIKDADQPDRGTLSTFPHFHSKYKCCCETVHVKQGTLIIGIVCSIFTLFGLFSMIFSRESIEMVMFELVYLALDAITLVLLFVAILKDKKIFLIPFFLNQIVSVLLCSVLAILCIWAFVDPENFVGVMIEDSIISKEEMEMEKSYPEAQGTMFVRLTAAFLATAFTLILCLTFWWLVVVYRWVSLHSLVRNTSK
;
A
#
# COMPACT_ATOMS: atom_id res chain seq x y z
N MET A 1 -1.59 4.45 17.66
CA MET A 1 -1.55 2.96 17.65
C MET A 1 -2.35 2.30 18.77
N PHE A 2 -2.28 2.78 20.03
CA PHE A 2 -3.03 2.17 21.17
C PHE A 2 -4.57 2.21 21.07
N SER A 3 -5.14 3.18 20.35
CA SER A 3 -6.60 3.29 20.18
C SER A 3 -7.22 2.13 19.37
N ALA A 4 -6.45 1.52 18.47
CA ALA A 4 -6.93 0.41 17.63
C ALA A 4 -7.00 -0.94 18.38
N CYS A 5 -6.20 -1.11 19.45
CA CYS A 5 -6.17 -2.36 20.22
C CYS A 5 -7.30 -2.43 21.26
N ASN A 6 -7.67 -1.29 21.86
CA ASN A 6 -8.80 -1.25 22.80
C ASN A 6 -10.16 -1.50 22.09
N ALA A 7 -10.33 -0.99 20.86
CA ALA A 7 -11.53 -1.24 20.06
C ALA A 7 -11.74 -2.74 19.71
N MET A 8 -10.67 -3.55 19.69
CA MET A 8 -10.77 -4.99 19.46
C MET A 8 -11.26 -5.75 20.70
N LYS A 9 -11.00 -5.22 21.90
CA LYS A 9 -11.41 -5.84 23.16
C LYS A 9 -12.88 -5.55 23.47
N ASP A 10 -13.36 -4.36 23.10
CA ASP A 10 -14.76 -3.97 23.30
C ASP A 10 -15.69 -4.66 22.28
N ALA A 11 -15.24 -4.88 21.04
CA ALA A 11 -16.01 -5.57 20.01
C ALA A 11 -16.26 -7.07 20.29
N ILE A 12 -15.45 -7.71 21.14
CA ILE A 12 -15.68 -9.11 21.58
C ILE A 12 -16.73 -9.16 22.69
N LYS A 13 -16.91 -8.06 23.44
CA LYS A 13 -17.83 -7.99 24.58
C LYS A 13 -19.28 -7.74 24.17
N ASP A 14 -19.51 -7.07 23.05
CA ASP A 14 -20.86 -6.78 22.52
C ASP A 14 -21.46 -7.90 21.64
N ALA A 15 -20.72 -8.99 21.41
CA ALA A 15 -21.20 -10.10 20.58
C ALA A 15 -22.14 -11.08 21.31
N ASP A 16 -22.44 -10.85 22.60
CA ASP A 16 -23.20 -11.77 23.46
C ASP A 16 -24.59 -11.23 23.87
N GLN A 17 -25.13 -10.22 23.17
CA GLN A 17 -26.44 -9.66 23.51
C GLN A 17 -27.52 -10.03 22.47
N PRO A 18 -28.49 -10.90 22.81
CA PRO A 18 -29.54 -11.33 21.89
C PRO A 18 -30.77 -10.42 22.02
N ASP A 19 -30.78 -9.28 21.33
CA ASP A 19 -31.95 -8.39 21.37
C ASP A 19 -32.97 -8.67 20.24
N ARG A 20 -34.15 -9.04 20.72
CA ARG A 20 -35.41 -9.25 20.00
C ARG A 20 -35.87 -7.97 19.29
N GLY A 21 -36.29 -8.16 18.03
CA GLY A 21 -37.50 -7.55 17.49
C GLY A 21 -37.46 -6.06 17.16
N THR A 22 -37.13 -5.73 15.91
CA THR A 22 -37.86 -4.67 15.18
C THR A 22 -37.85 -5.00 13.69
N LEU A 23 -39.06 -5.08 13.14
CA LEU A 23 -39.36 -5.40 11.75
C LEU A 23 -38.99 -4.21 10.84
N SER A 24 -38.54 -4.53 9.61
CA SER A 24 -38.51 -3.66 8.42
C SER A 24 -37.61 -2.42 8.42
N THR A 25 -36.30 -2.61 8.24
CA THR A 25 -35.45 -1.77 7.37
C THR A 25 -34.24 -2.61 6.97
N PHE A 26 -33.86 -2.60 5.68
CA PHE A 26 -32.78 -3.40 5.10
C PHE A 26 -31.51 -3.49 5.99
N PRO A 27 -30.88 -4.68 6.14
CA PRO A 27 -29.74 -4.92 7.03
C PRO A 27 -28.41 -4.28 6.58
N HIS A 28 -28.45 -3.22 5.75
CA HIS A 28 -27.28 -2.53 5.21
C HIS A 28 -26.69 -1.44 6.13
N PHE A 29 -27.33 -1.13 7.27
CA PHE A 29 -26.90 -0.04 8.16
C PHE A 29 -26.16 -0.47 9.45
N HIS A 30 -25.96 -1.77 9.69
CA HIS A 30 -25.21 -2.22 10.86
C HIS A 30 -23.77 -1.69 10.85
N SER A 31 -23.31 -1.14 11.98
CA SER A 31 -21.95 -0.59 12.19
C SER A 31 -20.84 -1.57 11.79
N LYS A 32 -21.15 -2.87 11.83
CA LYS A 32 -20.31 -3.98 11.39
C LYS A 32 -19.75 -3.82 9.97
N TYR A 33 -20.45 -3.13 9.06
CA TYR A 33 -20.05 -2.94 7.64
C TYR A 33 -19.31 -1.63 7.35
N LYS A 34 -18.85 -0.92 8.38
CA LYS A 34 -18.24 0.40 8.23
C LYS A 34 -16.75 0.39 8.67
N CYS A 35 -15.88 0.94 7.84
CA CYS A 35 -14.49 1.29 8.16
C CYS A 35 -14.38 2.81 8.41
N CYS A 36 -13.23 3.27 8.91
CA CYS A 36 -12.96 4.68 9.23
C CYS A 36 -13.95 5.28 10.24
N CYS A 37 -13.88 4.88 11.52
CA CYS A 37 -14.77 5.43 12.58
C CYS A 37 -16.26 5.32 12.25
N GLU A 38 -16.69 4.21 11.64
CA GLU A 38 -18.08 3.96 11.25
C GLU A 38 -18.68 4.96 10.24
N THR A 39 -17.86 5.69 9.48
CA THR A 39 -18.36 6.65 8.48
C THR A 39 -18.36 6.12 7.05
N VAL A 40 -17.49 5.17 6.71
CA VAL A 40 -17.33 4.70 5.32
C VAL A 40 -17.75 3.24 5.19
N HIS A 41 -18.71 2.95 4.31
CA HIS A 41 -19.06 1.56 4.01
C HIS A 41 -17.86 0.85 3.40
N VAL A 42 -17.53 -0.36 3.86
CA VAL A 42 -16.27 -1.02 3.46
C VAL A 42 -16.18 -1.22 1.94
N LYS A 43 -17.31 -1.38 1.24
CA LYS A 43 -17.35 -1.41 -0.25
C LYS A 43 -16.90 -0.08 -0.90
N GLN A 44 -17.30 1.05 -0.32
CA GLN A 44 -16.86 2.38 -0.79
C GLN A 44 -15.39 2.61 -0.48
N GLY A 45 -14.92 2.18 0.70
CA GLY A 45 -13.50 2.25 1.07
C GLY A 45 -12.61 1.50 0.08
N THR A 46 -12.95 0.24 -0.22
CA THR A 46 -12.19 -0.56 -1.20
C THR A 46 -12.23 0.04 -2.60
N LEU A 47 -13.33 0.68 -3.00
CA LEU A 47 -13.44 1.35 -4.29
C LEU A 47 -12.55 2.59 -4.38
N ILE A 48 -12.52 3.44 -3.34
CA ILE A 48 -11.62 4.60 -3.28
C ILE A 48 -10.17 4.15 -3.36
N ILE A 49 -9.80 3.09 -2.62
CA ILE A 49 -8.45 2.51 -2.67
C ILE A 49 -8.13 2.04 -4.09
N GLY A 50 -9.05 1.31 -4.74
CA GLY A 50 -8.87 0.87 -6.12
C GLY A 50 -8.62 2.04 -7.09
N ILE A 51 -9.34 3.15 -6.96
CA ILE A 51 -9.13 4.36 -7.78
C ILE A 51 -7.74 4.96 -7.53
N VAL A 52 -7.35 5.11 -6.27
CA VAL A 52 -6.05 5.68 -5.91
C VAL A 52 -4.92 4.79 -6.43
N CYS A 53 -5.01 3.47 -6.26
CA CYS A 53 -4.07 2.51 -6.85
C CYS A 53 -3.99 2.67 -8.37
N SER A 54 -5.12 2.77 -9.09
CA SER A 54 -5.12 2.97 -10.54
C SER A 54 -4.33 4.20 -10.96
N ILE A 55 -4.47 5.31 -10.24
CA ILE A 55 -3.74 6.56 -10.52
C ILE A 55 -2.23 6.34 -10.34
N PHE A 56 -1.82 5.65 -9.27
CA PHE A 56 -0.42 5.31 -9.06
C PHE A 56 0.13 4.36 -10.12
N THR A 57 -0.62 3.33 -10.51
CA THR A 57 -0.22 2.40 -11.59
C THR A 57 -0.06 3.16 -12.92
N LEU A 58 -0.97 4.09 -13.25
CA LEU A 58 -0.86 4.94 -14.44
C LEU A 58 0.36 5.86 -14.39
N PHE A 59 0.63 6.46 -13.24
CA PHE A 59 1.82 7.28 -13.05
C PHE A 59 3.10 6.44 -13.21
N GLY A 60 3.15 5.23 -12.64
CA GLY A 60 4.26 4.29 -12.81
C GLY A 60 4.49 3.91 -14.26
N LEU A 61 3.42 3.61 -15.01
CA LEU A 61 3.51 3.36 -16.46
C LEU A 61 4.06 4.57 -17.22
N PHE A 62 3.63 5.78 -16.87
CA PHE A 62 4.16 7.00 -17.47
C PHE A 62 5.65 7.16 -17.14
N SER A 63 6.03 7.06 -15.86
CA SER A 63 7.42 7.14 -15.42
C SER A 63 8.31 6.13 -16.14
N MET A 64 7.84 4.89 -16.31
CA MET A 64 8.55 3.84 -17.04
C MET A 64 8.83 4.22 -18.51
N ILE A 65 7.86 4.85 -19.20
CA ILE A 65 8.03 5.29 -20.61
C ILE A 65 9.12 6.36 -20.75
N PHE A 66 9.28 7.23 -19.74
CA PHE A 66 10.30 8.30 -19.75
C PHE A 66 11.59 7.88 -19.05
N SER A 67 11.63 6.72 -18.39
CA SER A 67 12.83 6.26 -17.69
C SER A 67 13.88 5.80 -18.70
N ARG A 68 15.14 6.14 -18.43
CA ARG A 68 16.31 5.71 -19.21
C ARG A 68 17.06 4.59 -18.48
N GLU A 69 16.31 3.70 -17.85
CA GLU A 69 16.88 2.57 -17.12
C GLU A 69 17.36 1.46 -18.06
N SER A 70 18.17 0.56 -17.50
CA SER A 70 18.62 -0.64 -18.20
C SER A 70 17.42 -1.51 -18.61
N ILE A 71 17.54 -2.21 -19.75
CA ILE A 71 16.46 -3.05 -20.29
C ILE A 71 16.01 -4.11 -19.26
N GLU A 72 16.92 -4.62 -18.43
CA GLU A 72 16.61 -5.62 -17.40
C GLU A 72 15.70 -5.05 -16.30
N MET A 73 16.00 -3.84 -15.80
CA MET A 73 15.17 -3.16 -14.79
C MET A 73 13.80 -2.81 -15.34
N VAL A 74 13.76 -2.30 -16.58
CA VAL A 74 12.51 -1.97 -17.30
C VAL A 74 11.63 -3.21 -17.46
N MET A 75 12.21 -4.37 -17.81
CA MET A 75 11.44 -5.61 -17.94
C MET A 75 10.88 -6.08 -16.58
N PHE A 76 11.66 -5.99 -15.51
CA PHE A 76 11.19 -6.34 -14.17
C PHE A 76 10.06 -5.41 -13.71
N GLU A 77 10.22 -4.09 -13.90
CA GLU A 77 9.22 -3.08 -13.59
C GLU A 77 7.93 -3.30 -14.39
N LEU A 78 8.04 -3.62 -15.69
CA LEU A 78 6.90 -3.92 -16.56
C LEU A 78 6.10 -5.12 -16.06
N VAL A 79 6.79 -6.21 -15.69
CA VAL A 79 6.14 -7.41 -15.16
C VAL A 79 5.42 -7.11 -13.85
N TYR A 80 6.07 -6.34 -12.96
CA TYR A 80 5.46 -5.92 -11.70
C TYR A 80 4.21 -5.04 -11.94
N LEU A 81 4.31 -4.03 -12.80
CA LEU A 81 3.18 -3.16 -13.17
C LEU A 81 2.04 -3.92 -13.85
N ALA A 82 2.36 -4.90 -14.70
CA ALA A 82 1.36 -5.74 -15.35
C ALA A 82 0.61 -6.62 -14.33
N LEU A 83 1.32 -7.22 -13.37
CA LEU A 83 0.71 -7.98 -12.29
C LEU A 83 -0.18 -7.08 -11.42
N ASP A 84 0.28 -5.89 -11.07
CA ASP A 84 -0.50 -4.92 -10.31
C ASP A 84 -1.79 -4.53 -11.06
N ALA A 85 -1.69 -4.18 -12.34
CA ALA A 85 -2.83 -3.85 -13.19
C ALA A 85 -3.84 -5.02 -13.30
N ILE A 86 -3.37 -6.26 -13.45
CA ILE A 86 -4.24 -7.45 -13.48
C ILE A 86 -4.99 -7.58 -12.16
N THR A 87 -4.30 -7.49 -11.02
CA THR A 87 -4.93 -7.62 -9.70
C THR A 87 -5.92 -6.49 -9.42
N LEU A 88 -5.65 -5.30 -9.93
CA LEU A 88 -6.53 -4.14 -9.86
C LEU A 88 -7.79 -4.32 -10.72
N VAL A 89 -7.67 -4.86 -11.94
CA VAL A 89 -8.85 -5.23 -12.74
C VAL A 89 -9.69 -6.29 -12.02
N LEU A 90 -9.05 -7.29 -11.40
CA LEU A 90 -9.75 -8.30 -10.60
C LEU A 90 -10.45 -7.69 -9.39
N LEU A 91 -9.86 -6.68 -8.75
CA LEU A 91 -10.48 -5.92 -7.67
C LEU A 91 -11.77 -5.24 -8.15
N PHE A 92 -11.73 -4.52 -9.27
CA PHE A 92 -12.92 -3.88 -9.83
C PHE A 92 -14.00 -4.92 -10.20
N VAL A 93 -13.61 -6.05 -10.81
CA VAL A 93 -14.54 -7.15 -11.10
C VAL A 93 -15.13 -7.75 -9.82
N ALA A 94 -14.34 -7.87 -8.75
CA ALA A 94 -14.79 -8.37 -7.45
C ALA A 94 -15.88 -7.45 -6.85
N ILE A 95 -15.68 -6.14 -6.95
CA ILE A 95 -16.62 -5.12 -6.45
C ILE A 95 -17.89 -5.07 -7.28
N LEU A 96 -17.78 -5.14 -8.61
CA LEU A 96 -18.91 -5.06 -9.53
C LEU A 96 -19.78 -6.33 -9.51
N LYS A 97 -19.14 -7.51 -9.41
CA LYS A 97 -19.85 -8.81 -9.38
C LYS A 97 -20.14 -9.33 -7.98
N ASP A 98 -19.75 -8.60 -6.93
CA ASP A 98 -19.81 -9.02 -5.52
C ASP A 98 -19.20 -10.42 -5.28
N LYS A 99 -18.22 -10.80 -6.11
CA LYS A 99 -17.54 -12.11 -6.06
C LYS A 99 -16.22 -12.00 -5.33
N LYS A 100 -16.21 -12.39 -4.05
CA LYS A 100 -15.04 -12.29 -3.16
C LYS A 100 -13.78 -13.06 -3.59
N ILE A 101 -13.93 -14.09 -4.44
CA ILE A 101 -12.78 -14.92 -4.85
C ILE A 101 -11.76 -14.10 -5.65
N PHE A 102 -12.21 -13.04 -6.31
CA PHE A 102 -11.35 -12.14 -7.09
C PHE A 102 -10.65 -11.07 -6.25
N LEU A 103 -11.02 -10.92 -4.97
CA LEU A 103 -10.33 -9.99 -4.07
C LEU A 103 -9.08 -10.60 -3.42
N ILE A 104 -9.02 -11.93 -3.33
CA ILE A 104 -7.86 -12.65 -2.79
C ILE A 104 -6.55 -12.32 -3.53
N PRO A 105 -6.48 -12.34 -4.89
CA PRO A 105 -5.24 -12.03 -5.60
C PRO A 105 -4.75 -10.61 -5.34
N PHE A 106 -5.66 -9.63 -5.29
CA PHE A 106 -5.31 -8.25 -4.91
C PHE A 106 -4.78 -8.16 -3.47
N PHE A 107 -5.42 -8.86 -2.54
CA PHE A 107 -4.99 -8.88 -1.15
C PHE A 107 -3.59 -9.51 -0.96
N LEU A 108 -3.31 -10.61 -1.68
CA LEU A 108 -1.98 -11.23 -1.68
C LEU A 108 -0.93 -10.31 -2.30
N ASN A 109 -1.25 -9.64 -3.41
CA ASN A 109 -0.37 -8.64 -4.02
C ASN A 109 -0.04 -7.52 -3.02
N GLN A 110 -1.05 -7.02 -2.30
CA GLN A 110 -0.84 -5.98 -1.29
C GLN A 110 0.07 -6.43 -0.13
N ILE A 111 -0.01 -7.69 0.31
CA ILE A 111 0.92 -8.25 1.32
C ILE A 111 2.35 -8.22 0.80
N VAL A 112 2.56 -8.67 -0.44
CA VAL A 112 3.88 -8.68 -1.08
C VAL A 112 4.42 -7.24 -1.20
N SER A 113 3.58 -6.30 -1.63
CA SER A 113 3.97 -4.88 -1.72
C SER A 113 4.34 -4.29 -0.36
N VAL A 114 3.63 -4.63 0.73
CA VAL A 114 3.98 -4.18 2.09
C VAL A 114 5.33 -4.75 2.52
N LEU A 115 5.59 -6.03 2.25
CA LEU A 115 6.87 -6.66 2.56
C LEU A 115 8.02 -6.00 1.78
N LEU A 116 7.86 -5.81 0.47
CA LEU A 116 8.86 -5.14 -0.36
C LEU A 116 9.12 -3.71 0.12
N CYS A 117 8.06 -2.95 0.40
CA CYS A 117 8.18 -1.58 0.90
C CYS A 117 8.87 -1.53 2.27
N SER A 118 8.62 -2.51 3.15
CA SER A 118 9.31 -2.59 4.45
C SER A 118 10.81 -2.84 4.31
N VAL A 119 11.21 -3.71 3.39
CA VAL A 119 12.63 -3.97 3.09
C VAL A 119 13.28 -2.69 2.55
N LEU A 120 12.66 -2.03 1.58
CA LEU A 120 13.17 -0.77 1.03
C LEU A 120 13.29 0.33 2.09
N ALA A 121 12.29 0.49 2.97
CA ALA A 121 12.34 1.46 4.06
C ALA A 121 13.53 1.19 5.00
N ILE A 122 13.77 -0.08 5.37
CA ILE A 122 14.92 -0.47 6.21
C ILE A 122 16.24 -0.16 5.51
N LEU A 123 16.36 -0.47 4.21
CA LEU A 123 17.55 -0.17 3.42
C LEU A 123 17.81 1.34 3.34
N CYS A 124 16.78 2.16 3.12
CA CYS A 124 16.92 3.63 3.12
C CYS A 124 17.32 4.17 4.50
N ILE A 125 16.77 3.64 5.59
CA ILE A 125 17.17 4.02 6.95
C ILE A 125 18.63 3.64 7.18
N TRP A 126 19.07 2.48 6.69
CA TRP A 126 20.46 2.05 6.82
C TRP A 126 21.40 2.97 6.03
N ALA A 127 21.08 3.32 4.78
CA ALA A 127 21.82 4.30 3.99
C ALA A 127 21.85 5.70 4.62
N PHE A 128 20.80 6.08 5.34
CA PHE A 128 20.78 7.34 6.08
C PHE A 128 21.75 7.35 7.27
N VAL A 129 21.80 6.26 8.04
CA VAL A 129 22.69 6.11 9.20
C VAL A 129 24.16 6.00 8.75
N ASP A 130 24.41 5.21 7.72
CA ASP A 130 25.73 4.94 7.18
C ASP A 130 25.73 5.09 5.65
N PRO A 131 26.06 6.29 5.12
CA PRO A 131 26.01 6.55 3.69
C PRO A 131 27.14 5.86 2.91
N GLU A 132 28.19 5.37 3.59
CA GLU A 132 29.30 4.66 2.94
C GLU A 132 29.00 3.18 2.70
N ASN A 133 27.82 2.71 3.12
CA ASN A 133 27.37 1.35 2.84
C ASN A 133 26.99 1.17 1.36
N PHE A 134 26.88 -0.10 0.93
CA PHE A 134 26.53 -0.46 -0.44
C PHE A 134 25.23 0.22 -0.94
N VAL A 135 24.26 0.46 -0.05
CA VAL A 135 22.97 1.09 -0.40
C VAL A 135 23.14 2.59 -0.62
N GLY A 136 23.95 3.26 0.20
CA GLY A 136 24.29 4.67 0.07
C GLY A 136 25.05 4.95 -1.23
N VAL A 137 26.03 4.10 -1.56
CA VAL A 137 26.74 4.15 -2.85
C VAL A 137 25.79 3.94 -4.03
N MET A 138 24.85 2.98 -3.94
CA MET A 138 23.86 2.77 -5.01
C MET A 138 22.93 3.98 -5.20
N ILE A 139 22.54 4.66 -4.11
CA ILE A 139 21.74 5.89 -4.16
C ILE A 139 22.56 7.02 -4.79
N GLU A 140 23.82 7.16 -4.40
CA GLU A 140 24.76 8.13 -4.96
C GLU A 140 24.95 7.93 -6.47
N ASP A 141 25.23 6.71 -6.92
CA ASP A 141 25.36 6.37 -8.34
C ASP A 141 24.07 6.65 -9.12
N SER A 142 22.91 6.42 -8.50
CA SER A 142 21.58 6.70 -9.12
C SER A 142 21.29 8.19 -9.24
N ILE A 143 21.86 9.01 -8.36
CA ILE A 143 21.73 10.47 -8.39
C ILE A 143 22.71 11.06 -9.41
N ILE A 144 23.99 10.66 -9.31
CA ILE A 144 25.05 11.17 -10.17
C ILE A 144 24.79 10.81 -11.63
N SER A 145 24.36 9.58 -11.93
CA SER A 145 23.97 9.19 -13.29
C SER A 145 22.79 9.99 -13.87
N LYS A 146 21.92 10.56 -13.01
CA LYS A 146 20.86 11.49 -13.42
C LYS A 146 21.39 12.93 -13.57
N GLU A 147 22.27 13.39 -12.70
CA GLU A 147 22.83 14.76 -12.72
C GLU A 147 23.94 14.97 -13.77
N GLU A 148 24.71 13.94 -14.14
CA GLU A 148 25.74 14.01 -15.19
C GLU A 148 25.15 14.35 -16.57
N MET A 149 23.83 14.17 -16.76
CA MET A 149 23.12 14.65 -17.94
C MET A 149 22.76 16.15 -17.91
N GLU A 150 22.88 16.85 -16.77
CA GLU A 150 22.50 18.26 -16.64
C GLU A 150 23.62 19.21 -16.21
N MET A 151 24.69 18.77 -15.53
CA MET A 151 25.81 19.67 -15.22
C MET A 151 27.18 18.99 -15.12
N GLU A 152 27.96 19.13 -16.18
CA GLU A 152 29.43 19.11 -16.10
C GLU A 152 29.91 20.33 -15.31
N LYS A 153 29.87 20.28 -13.97
CA LYS A 153 30.68 21.20 -13.15
C LYS A 153 30.88 20.75 -11.70
N SER A 154 32.04 20.16 -11.45
CA SER A 154 32.96 20.53 -10.36
C SER A 154 32.30 20.78 -8.99
N TYR A 155 31.95 19.71 -8.26
CA TYR A 155 31.63 19.79 -6.84
C TYR A 155 32.60 18.95 -5.99
N PRO A 156 33.03 19.45 -4.82
CA PRO A 156 33.93 18.73 -3.92
C PRO A 156 33.23 17.54 -3.24
N GLU A 157 33.95 16.42 -3.06
CA GLU A 157 33.47 15.14 -2.49
C GLU A 157 32.65 15.29 -1.18
N ALA A 158 32.98 16.28 -0.33
CA ALA A 158 32.27 16.53 0.94
C ALA A 158 30.81 17.01 0.76
N GLN A 159 30.44 17.52 -0.42
CA GLN A 159 29.08 17.97 -0.72
C GLN A 159 28.19 16.81 -1.18
N GLY A 160 28.76 15.77 -1.80
CA GLY A 160 28.04 14.57 -2.25
C GLY A 160 27.42 13.80 -1.07
N THR A 161 28.18 13.59 0.00
CA THR A 161 27.69 12.86 1.18
C THR A 161 26.49 13.54 1.86
N MET A 162 26.44 14.88 1.89
CA MET A 162 25.28 15.61 2.43
C MET A 162 24.03 15.45 1.55
N PHE A 163 24.20 15.45 0.22
CA PHE A 163 23.12 15.24 -0.73
C PHE A 163 22.55 13.82 -0.65
N VAL A 164 23.42 12.82 -0.56
CA VAL A 164 23.03 11.41 -0.37
C VAL A 164 22.23 11.23 0.92
N ARG A 165 22.68 11.80 2.04
CA ARG A 165 21.94 11.73 3.33
C ARG A 165 20.58 12.41 3.25
N LEU A 166 20.49 13.57 2.62
CA LEU A 166 19.22 14.28 2.43
C LEU A 166 18.24 13.46 1.58
N THR A 167 18.73 12.87 0.48
CA THR A 167 17.94 12.03 -0.41
C THR A 167 17.49 10.74 0.28
N ALA A 168 18.39 10.06 0.99
CA ALA A 168 18.07 8.87 1.78
C ALA A 168 17.03 9.18 2.87
N ALA A 169 17.14 10.32 3.56
CA ALA A 169 16.16 10.74 4.56
C ALA A 169 14.78 11.00 3.94
N PHE A 170 14.74 11.67 2.78
CA PHE A 170 13.50 11.92 2.04
C PHE A 170 12.85 10.60 1.59
N LEU A 171 13.63 9.70 0.99
CA LEU A 171 13.17 8.37 0.57
C LEU A 171 12.68 7.53 1.76
N ALA A 172 13.44 7.48 2.86
CA ALA A 172 13.04 6.77 4.07
C ALA A 172 11.71 7.30 4.63
N THR A 173 11.54 8.63 4.65
CA THR A 173 10.30 9.27 5.10
C THR A 173 9.13 8.91 4.17
N ALA A 174 9.32 9.02 2.86
CA ALA A 174 8.31 8.68 1.87
C ALA A 174 7.89 7.20 1.96
N PHE A 175 8.85 6.27 2.00
CA PHE A 175 8.57 4.84 2.14
C PHE A 175 7.89 4.51 3.48
N THR A 176 8.27 5.17 4.57
CA THR A 176 7.60 4.97 5.86
C THR A 176 6.13 5.42 5.82
N LEU A 177 5.84 6.56 5.20
CA LEU A 177 4.47 7.04 5.02
C LEU A 177 3.65 6.10 4.13
N ILE A 178 4.23 5.63 3.03
CA ILE A 178 3.62 4.64 2.13
C ILE A 178 3.37 3.32 2.87
N LEU A 179 4.29 2.86 3.71
CA LEU A 179 4.13 1.66 4.53
C LEU A 179 2.97 1.81 5.51
N CYS A 180 2.88 2.94 6.21
CA CYS A 180 1.75 3.20 7.10
C CYS A 180 0.42 3.21 6.34
N LEU A 181 0.38 3.83 5.17
CA LEU A 181 -0.82 3.91 4.32
C LEU A 181 -1.25 2.53 3.79
N THR A 182 -0.30 1.76 3.24
CA THR A 182 -0.53 0.42 2.69
C THR A 182 -0.91 -0.58 3.78
N PHE A 183 -0.28 -0.49 4.95
CA PHE A 183 -0.66 -1.30 6.12
C PHE A 183 -2.09 -0.98 6.56
N TRP A 184 -2.45 0.31 6.62
CA TRP A 184 -3.81 0.72 6.95
C TRP A 184 -4.83 0.18 5.93
N TRP A 185 -4.52 0.25 4.63
CA TRP A 185 -5.37 -0.33 3.58
C TRP A 185 -5.52 -1.84 3.74
N LEU A 186 -4.43 -2.56 4.04
CA LEU A 186 -4.46 -3.99 4.26
C LEU A 186 -5.41 -4.37 5.41
N VAL A 187 -5.43 -3.60 6.50
CA VAL A 187 -6.38 -3.77 7.61
C VAL A 187 -7.83 -3.55 7.16
N VAL A 188 -8.10 -2.52 6.35
CA VAL A 188 -9.45 -2.25 5.82
C VAL A 188 -9.94 -3.43 4.96
N VAL A 189 -9.09 -3.92 4.05
CA VAL A 189 -9.42 -5.03 3.15
C VAL A 189 -9.56 -6.34 3.94
N TYR A 190 -8.68 -6.60 4.90
CA TYR A 190 -8.78 -7.76 5.79
C TYR A 190 -10.11 -7.76 6.57
N ARG A 191 -10.52 -6.60 7.09
CA ARG A 191 -11.80 -6.45 7.79
C ARG A 191 -12.99 -6.80 6.90
N TRP A 192 -12.95 -6.39 5.62
CA TRP A 192 -13.97 -6.77 4.63
C TRP A 192 -14.08 -8.29 4.45
N VAL A 193 -12.93 -8.94 4.24
CA VAL A 193 -12.85 -10.39 4.03
C VAL A 193 -13.35 -11.15 5.26
N SER A 194 -12.89 -10.74 6.45
CA SER A 194 -13.27 -11.35 7.73
C SER A 194 -14.77 -11.22 8.00
N LEU A 195 -15.32 -10.02 7.85
CA LEU A 195 -16.74 -9.75 8.06
C LEU A 195 -17.64 -10.62 7.18
N HIS A 196 -17.29 -10.72 5.90
CA HIS A 196 -18.04 -11.51 4.95
C HIS A 196 -17.90 -13.02 5.23
N SER A 197 -16.76 -13.49 5.75
CA SER A 197 -16.58 -14.89 6.15
C SER A 197 -17.52 -15.29 7.29
N LEU A 198 -17.71 -14.38 8.27
CA LEU A 198 -18.61 -14.59 9.40
C LEU A 198 -20.09 -14.66 8.99
N VAL A 199 -20.55 -13.73 8.14
CA VAL A 199 -21.94 -13.71 7.66
C VAL A 199 -22.30 -14.98 6.88
N ARG A 200 -21.35 -15.55 6.15
CA ARG A 200 -21.55 -16.80 5.42
C ARG A 200 -21.74 -17.99 6.36
N ASN A 201 -20.99 -18.04 7.47
CA ASN A 201 -21.07 -19.15 8.42
C ASN A 201 -22.36 -19.12 9.23
N THR A 202 -22.97 -17.94 9.43
CA THR A 202 -24.28 -17.81 10.08
C THR A 202 -25.48 -18.06 9.17
N SER A 203 -25.28 -18.19 7.85
CA SER A 203 -26.36 -18.40 6.88
C SER A 203 -26.49 -19.86 6.41
N LYS A 204 -25.66 -20.75 6.94
CA LYS A 204 -25.75 -22.20 6.78
C LYS A 204 -26.26 -22.82 8.08
#